data_AF-A0A1J9QFR1-F1
#
_entry.id   AF-A0A1J9QFR1-F1
#
_cell.length_a   1.000
_cell.length_b   1.000
_cell.length_c   1.000
_cell.angle_alpha   90.00
_cell.angle_beta   90.00
_cell.angle_gamma   90.00
#
_symmetry.space_group_name_H-M   'P 1'
#
loop_
_entity.id
_entity.type
_entity.pdbx_description
1 polymer ?
#
loop_
_entity_poly.entity_id
_entity_poly.type
_entity_poly.pdbx_seq_one_letter_code
_entity_poly.pdbx_strand_id
1 'polypeptide(L)'
;MDAKHKYNRAVRELRNEKQRQRNRLIRANLKRYRDEQPVIDVERQLAGKLVDTKVMETLEHKSFMSPEHLIMVDAVLSMPGATIEAEYQRRINAINAMAAFCRMEEGRPTPRPTQSRHQPVPDDDDPYPPTKRQRSAFSALETPICR
;
A
#
# COMPACT_ATOMS: atom_id res chain seq x y z
N MET A 1 48.48 14.29 -21.70
CA MET A 1 47.15 13.91 -21.18
C MET A 1 46.16 15.02 -21.48
N ASP A 2 45.22 14.76 -22.39
CA ASP A 2 44.21 15.71 -22.86
C ASP A 2 43.35 16.26 -21.69
N ALA A 3 43.06 17.56 -21.70
CA ALA A 3 42.32 18.25 -20.64
C ALA A 3 40.91 17.66 -20.45
N LYS A 4 40.29 17.23 -21.55
CA LYS A 4 39.00 16.53 -21.55
C LYS A 4 39.04 15.22 -20.76
N HIS A 5 40.14 14.47 -20.86
CA HIS A 5 40.31 13.22 -20.13
C HIS A 5 40.42 13.46 -18.61
N LYS A 6 41.17 14.49 -18.20
CA LYS A 6 41.27 14.87 -16.78
C LYS A 6 39.93 15.31 -16.20
N TYR A 7 39.17 16.12 -16.94
CA TYR A 7 37.82 16.53 -16.56
C TYR A 7 36.88 15.34 -16.37
N ASN A 8 36.80 14.45 -17.37
CA ASN A 8 35.93 13.27 -17.31
C ASN A 8 36.28 12.34 -16.13
N ARG A 9 37.58 12.21 -15.81
CA ARG A 9 38.04 11.46 -14.66
C ARG A 9 37.57 12.08 -13.35
N ALA A 10 37.76 13.39 -13.18
CA ALA A 10 37.34 14.11 -11.97
C ALA A 10 35.82 14.02 -11.75
N VAL A 11 35.02 14.15 -12.81
CA VAL A 11 33.56 14.00 -12.75
C VAL A 11 33.16 12.59 -12.30
N ARG A 12 33.83 11.56 -12.82
CA ARG A 12 33.58 10.16 -12.44
C ARG A 12 33.92 9.93 -10.97
N GLU A 13 35.06 10.42 -10.51
CA GLU A 13 35.51 10.29 -9.12
C GLU A 13 34.52 10.99 -8.16
N LEU A 14 34.07 12.20 -8.50
CA LEU A 14 33.05 12.92 -7.74
C LEU A 14 31.73 12.14 -7.64
N ARG A 15 31.24 11.60 -8.77
CA ARG A 15 30.00 10.80 -8.80
C ARG A 15 30.14 9.52 -7.96
N ASN A 16 31.28 8.84 -8.07
CA ASN A 16 31.54 7.62 -7.32
C ASN A 16 31.61 7.92 -5.82
N GLU A 17 32.25 9.01 -5.42
CA GLU A 17 32.34 9.40 -4.02
C GLU A 17 30.98 9.77 -3.43
N LYS A 18 30.17 10.54 -4.17
CA LYS A 18 28.78 10.82 -3.79
C LYS A 18 27.98 9.54 -3.58
N GLN A 19 28.15 8.54 -4.45
CA GLN A 19 27.49 7.25 -4.30
C GLN A 19 28.01 6.46 -3.08
N ARG A 20 29.32 6.48 -2.82
CA ARG A 20 29.91 5.82 -1.64
C ARG A 20 29.38 6.44 -0.34
N GLN A 21 29.34 7.76 -0.26
CA GLN A 21 28.81 8.49 0.89
C GLN A 21 27.32 8.18 1.09
N ARG A 22 26.52 8.20 0.02
CA ARG A 22 25.10 7.81 0.08
C ARG A 22 24.92 6.39 0.60
N ASN A 23 25.67 5.43 0.07
CA ASN A 23 25.61 4.03 0.50
C ASN A 23 26.02 3.87 1.97
N ARG A 24 27.03 4.63 2.43
CA ARG A 24 27.46 4.65 3.83
C ARG A 24 26.35 5.14 4.75
N LEU A 25 25.69 6.24 4.38
CA LEU A 25 24.57 6.81 5.13
C LEU A 25 23.38 5.85 5.18
N ILE A 26 23.02 5.23 4.05
CA ILE A 26 21.93 4.25 3.98
C ILE A 26 22.21 3.08 4.92
N ARG A 27 23.44 2.53 4.90
CA ARG A 27 23.81 1.41 5.79
C ARG A 27 23.78 1.81 7.26
N ALA A 28 24.28 3.00 7.60
CA ALA A 28 24.25 3.50 8.96
C ALA A 28 22.81 3.71 9.44
N ASN A 29 21.96 4.31 8.62
CA ASN A 29 20.55 4.53 8.94
C ASN A 29 19.79 3.20 9.06
N LEU A 30 20.02 2.25 8.15
CA LEU A 30 19.40 0.92 8.23
C LEU A 30 19.83 0.16 9.48
N LYS A 31 21.11 0.25 9.87
CA LYS A 31 21.60 -0.36 11.10
C LYS A 31 20.88 0.24 12.31
N ARG A 32 20.86 1.57 12.42
CA ARG A 32 20.12 2.27 13.48
C ARG A 32 18.66 1.87 13.53
N TYR A 33 17.98 1.82 12.39
CA TYR A 33 16.58 1.40 12.32
C TYR A 33 16.39 -0.04 12.82
N ARG A 34 17.26 -0.97 12.41
CA ARG A 34 17.19 -2.36 12.88
C ARG A 34 17.40 -2.49 14.39
N ASP A 35 18.26 -1.66 14.96
CA ASP A 35 18.60 -1.72 16.38
C ASP A 35 17.57 -0.96 17.25
N GLU A 36 17.12 0.22 16.79
CA GLU A 36 16.27 1.16 17.55
C GLU A 36 14.76 0.87 17.38
N GLN A 37 14.31 0.51 16.16
CA GLN A 37 12.88 0.38 15.89
C GLN A 37 12.19 -0.71 16.72
N PRO A 38 12.77 -1.91 16.93
CA PRO A 38 12.13 -2.93 17.77
C PRO A 38 11.91 -2.47 19.21
N VAL A 39 12.84 -1.68 19.75
CA VAL A 39 12.70 -1.12 21.11
C VAL A 39 11.55 -0.13 21.15
N ILE A 40 11.51 0.80 20.18
CA ILE A 40 10.42 1.78 20.05
C ILE A 40 9.06 1.09 19.93
N ASP A 41 8.97 0.03 19.13
CA ASP A 41 7.72 -0.69 18.90
C ASP A 41 7.25 -1.42 20.18
N VAL A 42 8.15 -2.08 20.90
CA VAL A 42 7.82 -2.74 22.18
C VAL A 42 7.40 -1.71 23.24
N GLU A 43 8.12 -0.59 23.35
CA GLU A 43 7.76 0.48 24.29
C GLU A 43 6.37 1.05 24.00
N ARG A 44 6.04 1.25 22.72
CA ARG A 44 4.70 1.70 22.30
C ARG A 44 3.63 0.68 22.64
N GLN A 45 3.89 -0.61 22.41
CA GLN A 45 2.96 -1.69 22.77
C GLN A 45 2.70 -1.70 24.28
N LEU A 46 3.74 -1.63 25.11
CA LEU A 46 3.60 -1.58 26.57
C LEU A 46 2.88 -0.31 27.05
N ALA A 47 3.05 0.81 26.35
CA ALA A 47 2.35 2.05 26.62
C ALA A 47 0.87 2.07 26.18
N GLY A 48 0.33 0.96 25.67
CA GLY A 48 -1.05 0.88 25.19
C GLY A 48 -1.27 1.42 23.77
N LYS A 49 -0.19 1.73 23.04
CA LYS A 49 -0.23 2.33 21.71
C LYS A 49 0.18 1.29 20.67
N LEU A 50 -0.60 0.22 20.56
CA LEU A 50 -0.34 -0.87 19.61
C LEU A 50 -0.36 -0.39 18.15
N VAL A 51 -1.21 0.60 17.85
CA VAL A 51 -1.40 1.19 16.53
C VAL A 51 -1.22 2.70 16.62
N ASP A 52 -0.54 3.28 15.64
CA ASP A 52 -0.37 4.73 15.53
C ASP A 52 -1.74 5.41 15.46
N THR A 53 -1.93 6.52 16.19
CA THR A 53 -3.16 7.31 16.19
C THR A 53 -3.61 7.70 14.79
N LYS A 54 -2.67 7.94 13.87
CA LYS A 54 -3.00 8.25 12.47
C LYS A 54 -3.61 7.05 11.73
N VAL A 55 -3.13 5.84 12.04
CA VAL A 55 -3.68 4.61 11.46
C VAL A 55 -5.06 4.34 12.05
N MET A 56 -5.24 4.57 13.34
CA MET A 56 -6.56 4.51 13.97
C MET A 56 -7.54 5.51 13.35
N GLU A 57 -7.12 6.75 13.09
CA GLU A 57 -7.95 7.77 12.43
C GLU A 57 -8.36 7.37 10.99
N THR A 58 -7.45 6.72 10.25
CA THR A 58 -7.79 6.17 8.92
C THR A 58 -8.76 5.00 9.01
N LEU A 59 -8.66 4.18 10.05
CA LEU A 59 -9.58 3.08 10.31
C LEU A 59 -10.95 3.59 10.78
N GLU A 60 -10.98 4.71 11.51
CA GLU A 60 -12.18 5.39 11.96
C GLU A 60 -12.98 6.08 10.86
N HIS A 61 -12.52 6.07 9.60
CA HIS A 61 -13.37 6.32 8.43
C HIS A 61 -14.38 5.16 8.24
N LYS A 62 -15.29 5.05 9.21
CA LYS A 62 -16.34 4.05 9.40
C LYS A 62 -17.34 4.00 8.25
N SER A 63 -17.33 4.97 7.34
CA SER A 63 -18.28 5.05 6.22
C SER A 63 -18.17 3.88 5.23
N PHE A 64 -17.07 3.13 5.23
CA PHE A 64 -16.84 2.01 4.30
C PHE A 64 -16.80 0.63 4.97
N MET A 65 -16.84 0.56 6.31
CA MET A 65 -16.75 -0.70 7.05
C MET A 65 -18.11 -1.12 7.61
N SER A 66 -18.46 -2.38 7.40
CA SER A 66 -19.62 -3.01 8.04
C SER A 66 -19.38 -3.18 9.56
N PRO A 67 -20.43 -3.35 10.36
CA PRO A 67 -20.32 -3.56 11.80
C PRO A 67 -19.39 -4.71 12.18
N GLU A 68 -19.43 -5.82 11.45
CA GLU A 68 -18.60 -7.01 11.72
C GLU A 68 -17.12 -6.73 11.44
N HIS A 69 -16.81 -5.91 10.44
CA HIS A 69 -15.44 -5.43 10.18
C HIS A 69 -14.93 -4.63 11.37
N LEU A 70 -15.73 -3.69 11.88
CA LEU A 70 -15.34 -2.84 13.02
C LEU A 70 -15.11 -3.67 14.28
N ILE A 71 -16.02 -4.61 14.58
CA ILE A 71 -15.91 -5.50 15.75
C ILE A 71 -14.68 -6.39 15.63
N MET A 72 -14.41 -6.93 14.44
CA MET A 72 -13.22 -7.74 14.19
C MET A 72 -11.94 -6.94 14.40
N VAL A 73 -11.86 -5.73 13.85
CA VAL A 73 -10.66 -4.91 14.00
C VAL A 73 -10.45 -4.49 15.46
N ASP A 74 -11.51 -4.07 16.15
CA ASP A 74 -11.44 -3.71 17.58
C ASP A 74 -10.98 -4.90 18.44
N ALA A 75 -11.58 -6.08 18.25
CA ALA A 75 -11.25 -7.26 19.02
C ALA A 75 -9.81 -7.77 18.77
N VAL A 76 -9.32 -7.67 17.52
CA VAL A 76 -7.96 -8.07 17.14
C VAL A 76 -6.91 -7.09 17.66
N LEU A 77 -7.19 -5.79 17.57
CA LEU A 77 -6.27 -4.72 18.01
C LEU A 77 -6.41 -4.37 19.50
N SER A 78 -7.30 -5.06 20.23
CA SER A 78 -7.46 -4.90 21.67
C SER A 78 -6.15 -5.16 22.42
N MET A 79 -5.90 -4.37 23.47
CA MET A 79 -4.75 -4.56 24.34
C MET A 79 -4.81 -5.92 25.08
N PRO A 80 -3.66 -6.54 25.41
CA PRO A 80 -3.66 -7.76 26.20
C PRO A 80 -4.31 -7.58 27.57
N GLY A 81 -4.99 -8.62 28.04
CA GLY A 81 -5.62 -8.62 29.36
C GLY A 81 -4.59 -8.51 30.49
N ALA A 82 -4.94 -7.83 31.58
CA ALA A 82 -4.08 -7.70 32.77
C ALA A 82 -3.92 -9.02 33.56
N THR A 83 -4.81 -9.99 33.33
CA THR A 83 -4.72 -11.35 33.87
C THR A 83 -4.80 -12.37 32.75
N ILE A 84 -4.39 -13.61 33.05
CA ILE A 84 -4.42 -14.72 32.10
C ILE A 84 -5.87 -15.00 31.64
N GLU A 85 -6.83 -14.95 32.56
CA GLU A 85 -8.25 -15.18 32.28
C GLU A 85 -8.82 -14.09 31.36
N ALA A 86 -8.51 -12.82 31.65
CA ALA A 86 -8.93 -11.70 30.82
C ALA A 86 -8.33 -11.80 29.41
N GLU A 87 -7.08 -12.23 29.30
CA GLU A 87 -6.43 -12.45 28.01
C GLU A 87 -7.04 -13.62 27.23
N TYR A 88 -7.37 -14.73 27.89
CA TYR A 88 -8.09 -15.83 27.24
C TYR A 88 -9.44 -15.36 26.71
N GLN A 89 -10.21 -14.60 27.51
CA GLN A 89 -11.49 -14.07 27.07
C GLN A 89 -11.32 -13.12 25.88
N ARG A 90 -10.32 -12.23 25.92
CA ARG A 90 -9.99 -11.33 24.80
C ARG A 90 -9.71 -12.12 23.53
N ARG A 91 -8.89 -13.18 23.60
CA ARG A 91 -8.59 -14.03 22.43
C ARG A 91 -9.83 -14.74 21.90
N ILE A 92 -10.68 -15.28 22.78
CA ILE A 92 -11.94 -15.90 22.38
C ILE A 92 -12.83 -14.89 21.65
N ASN A 93 -12.94 -13.66 22.16
CA ASN A 93 -13.71 -12.60 21.52
C ASN A 93 -13.16 -12.26 20.12
N ALA A 94 -11.83 -12.14 19.98
CA ALA A 94 -11.19 -11.89 18.68
C ALA A 94 -11.44 -13.02 17.68
N ILE A 95 -11.36 -14.29 18.12
CA ILE A 95 -11.65 -15.46 17.29
C ILE A 95 -13.12 -15.42 16.82
N ASN A 96 -14.05 -15.16 17.73
CA ASN A 96 -15.47 -15.09 17.42
C ASN A 96 -15.79 -13.94 16.46
N ALA A 97 -15.18 -12.77 16.67
CA ALA A 97 -15.34 -11.61 15.80
C ALA A 97 -14.80 -11.88 14.39
N MET A 98 -13.62 -12.50 14.28
CA MET A 98 -13.04 -12.93 13.01
C MET A 98 -13.95 -13.95 12.30
N ALA A 99 -14.44 -14.95 13.03
CA ALA A 99 -15.33 -15.96 12.47
C ALA A 99 -16.67 -15.38 11.98
N ALA A 100 -17.19 -14.36 12.67
CA ALA A 100 -18.38 -13.62 12.24
C ALA A 100 -18.09 -12.79 10.98
N PHE A 101 -16.96 -12.08 10.97
CA PHE A 101 -16.50 -11.31 9.82
C PHE A 101 -16.35 -12.18 8.56
N CYS A 102 -15.74 -13.36 8.66
CA CYS A 102 -15.55 -14.27 7.52
C CYS A 102 -16.86 -14.79 6.89
N ARG A 103 -18.01 -14.60 7.52
CA ARG A 103 -19.32 -14.96 6.93
C ARG A 103 -19.86 -13.89 5.99
N MET A 104 -19.27 -12.71 5.98
CA MET A 104 -19.67 -11.59 5.14
C MET A 104 -19.19 -11.81 3.70
N GLU A 105 -20.06 -11.51 2.73
CA GLU A 105 -19.69 -11.53 1.32
C GLU A 105 -18.84 -10.30 1.00
N GLU A 106 -17.53 -10.50 0.84
CA GLU A 106 -16.67 -9.52 0.19
C GLU A 106 -17.17 -9.39 -1.26
N GLY A 107 -17.68 -8.21 -1.63
CA GLY A 107 -18.46 -8.00 -2.85
C GLY A 107 -17.87 -8.61 -4.14
N ARG A 108 -18.71 -8.75 -5.16
CA ARG A 108 -18.33 -9.46 -6.40
C ARG A 108 -17.01 -8.95 -6.99
N PRO A 109 -16.09 -9.86 -7.35
CA PRO A 109 -14.87 -9.48 -8.05
C PRO A 109 -15.22 -8.64 -9.27
N THR A 110 -14.67 -7.43 -9.36
CA THR A 110 -14.85 -6.60 -10.54
C THR A 110 -14.22 -7.35 -11.72
N PRO A 111 -14.98 -7.67 -12.79
CA PRO A 111 -14.42 -8.32 -13.96
C PRO A 111 -13.27 -7.47 -14.47
N ARG A 112 -12.05 -8.03 -14.49
CA ARG A 112 -10.94 -7.35 -15.16
C ARG A 112 -11.33 -7.22 -16.62
N PRO A 113 -11.21 -6.04 -17.25
CA PRO A 113 -11.38 -5.96 -18.69
C PRO A 113 -10.38 -6.93 -19.30
N THR A 114 -10.91 -7.96 -19.95
CA THR A 114 -10.11 -8.87 -20.76
C THR A 114 -9.45 -7.99 -21.81
N GLN A 115 -8.15 -7.69 -21.64
CA GLN A 115 -7.38 -7.14 -22.74
C GLN A 115 -7.50 -8.17 -23.84
N SER A 116 -8.23 -7.81 -24.90
CA SER A 116 -8.37 -8.65 -26.09
C SER A 116 -6.95 -9.00 -26.52
N ARG A 117 -6.59 -10.27 -26.39
CA ARG A 117 -5.38 -10.81 -27.00
C ARG A 117 -5.39 -10.34 -28.44
N HIS A 118 -4.36 -9.58 -28.79
CA HIS A 118 -3.94 -9.17 -30.12
C HIS A 118 -4.72 -9.90 -31.22
N GLN A 119 -5.59 -9.17 -31.91
CA GLN A 119 -6.04 -9.58 -33.23
C GLN A 119 -4.79 -9.83 -34.09
N PRO A 120 -4.68 -10.96 -34.80
CA PRO A 120 -3.65 -11.13 -35.80
C PRO A 120 -3.79 -10.00 -36.83
N VAL A 121 -2.71 -9.26 -37.00
CA VAL A 121 -2.56 -8.26 -38.07
C VAL A 121 -2.68 -9.00 -39.41
N PRO A 122 -3.59 -8.61 -40.31
CA PRO A 122 -3.51 -9.05 -41.70
C PRO A 122 -2.26 -8.43 -42.32
N ASP A 123 -1.37 -9.27 -42.85
CA ASP A 123 -0.30 -8.83 -43.73
C ASP A 123 -0.93 -8.17 -44.94
N ASP A 124 -0.80 -6.85 -45.07
CA ASP A 124 -0.92 -6.15 -46.34
C ASP A 124 -0.06 -4.88 -46.30
N ASP A 125 0.91 -4.85 -47.21
CA ASP A 125 1.77 -3.72 -47.54
C ASP A 125 0.92 -2.52 -48.01
N ASP A 126 0.92 -1.41 -47.27
CA ASP A 126 0.61 -0.09 -47.85
C ASP A 126 1.23 1.07 -47.02
N PRO A 127 1.95 2.04 -47.63
CA PRO A 127 2.75 3.02 -46.91
C PRO A 127 2.01 4.37 -46.79
N TYR A 128 1.03 4.52 -45.89
CA TYR A 128 0.53 5.85 -45.49
C TYR A 128 0.08 5.93 -44.02
N PRO A 129 0.35 7.03 -43.28
CA PRO A 129 0.00 7.11 -41.87
C PRO A 129 -1.46 7.58 -41.66
N PRO A 130 -2.21 7.00 -40.72
CA PRO A 130 -3.58 7.44 -40.45
C PRO A 130 -3.60 8.73 -39.62
N THR A 131 -4.42 9.66 -40.09
CA THR A 131 -4.69 10.99 -39.53
C THR A 131 -5.38 10.92 -38.16
N LYS A 132 -4.98 11.80 -37.25
CA LYS A 132 -5.59 12.01 -35.93
C LYS A 132 -7.08 12.31 -36.07
N ARG A 133 -7.94 11.49 -35.44
CA ARG A 133 -9.37 11.80 -35.26
C ARG A 133 -9.65 12.18 -33.82
N GLN A 134 -9.91 13.46 -33.64
CA GLN A 134 -10.46 14.10 -32.46
C GLN A 134 -11.91 13.65 -32.28
N ARG A 135 -12.30 13.22 -31.07
CA ARG A 135 -13.71 13.13 -30.67
C ARG A 135 -13.89 13.72 -29.28
N SER A 136 -14.22 15.01 -29.27
CA SER A 136 -15.03 15.62 -28.22
C SER A 136 -16.50 15.38 -28.54
N ALA A 137 -17.28 14.89 -27.58
CA ALA A 137 -18.71 15.14 -27.51
C ALA A 137 -19.13 15.17 -26.03
N PHE A 138 -19.57 16.36 -25.63
CA PHE A 138 -20.20 16.71 -24.37
C PHE A 138 -21.63 16.15 -24.28
N SER A 139 -22.03 15.77 -23.06
CA SER A 139 -23.39 15.85 -22.44
C SER A 139 -24.56 15.11 -23.15
N ALA A 140 -25.57 14.53 -22.50
CA ALA A 140 -26.17 14.71 -21.19
C ALA A 140 -27.07 13.48 -20.88
N LEU A 141 -27.72 13.53 -19.70
CA LEU A 141 -28.96 12.86 -19.29
C LEU A 141 -28.80 11.72 -18.26
N GLU A 142 -28.90 12.17 -17.01
CA GLU A 142 -29.90 11.75 -16.00
C GLU A 142 -29.95 10.28 -15.53
N THR A 143 -29.76 10.15 -14.21
CA THR A 143 -30.10 9.02 -13.33
C THR A 143 -31.60 8.66 -13.37
N PRO A 144 -32.02 7.44 -12.95
CA PRO A 144 -32.31 7.24 -11.52
C PRO A 144 -32.01 5.84 -10.93
N ILE A 145 -31.54 5.88 -9.69
CA ILE A 145 -31.96 5.11 -8.49
C ILE A 145 -32.78 3.83 -8.74
N CYS A 146 -32.29 2.69 -8.21
CA CYS A 146 -33.14 1.54 -7.87
C CYS A 146 -32.86 1.07 -6.43
N ARG A 147 -33.98 0.72 -5.79
CA ARG A 147 -34.21 0.34 -4.39
C ARG A 147 -33.44 -0.88 -3.92
#